data_AF-A0A4T0WFG3-F1
#
_entry.id   AF-A0A4T0WFG3-F1
#
_cell.length_a   1.000
_cell.length_b   1.000
_cell.length_c   1.000
_cell.angle_alpha   90.00
_cell.angle_beta   90.00
_cell.angle_gamma   90.00
#
_symmetry.space_group_name_H-M   'P 1'
#
loop_
_entity.id
_entity.type
_entity.pdbx_description
1 polymer ?
#
loop_
_entity_poly.entity_id
_entity_poly.type
_entity_poly.pdbx_seq_one_letter_code
_entity_poly.pdbx_strand_id
1 'polypeptide(L)'
;MSGLYRLAGHSAKRLCLRPAAATSFAARPFSTTCLRRYADASSEYQGTRLTPTSADFSRAEDHYSLTPPKDQDVFSKAEESVEDRKIRHYTVNFGPQHPAAHGVLRLILELNGEEIIRADPHVGLLHRGTEKLCEYKTYLQALPYFDRLDYVSMMTNEQCFALAVEKLLNVEIPERAKWIRTLFGEITRILNHLMSVLSHAMDVGALTPFLWGFEEREKLMEFYERVSGARLHAAYVRPGGVHQDIPVGLLDDIYQWATQFGDRIDETEEMLTDNRIWIQRLQGVGVVSAAEALNLSFTGVMLRGSGVPWDIRKSQPYDAYDQVEFDVPVGVRGDCYDRYLCRMEEFRQSLRIIHQCLNKMPAGPVRVEDYKISPPPRAAMKENMEALIHHFLLYTKGYTVPPGETYSAIEAPKGEMGVFVVSDGSERPYRVHIRAPGFAHLAGFDHVSKGHMLADAVAVIGTMDLVFGEVDR
;
A
#
# COMPACT_ATOMS: atom_id res chain seq x y z
N MET A 1 12.92 -35.29 -64.92
CA MET A 1 11.50 -35.52 -65.30
C MET A 1 10.65 -34.70 -64.32
N SER A 2 10.24 -33.47 -64.67
CA SER A 2 8.96 -33.16 -65.35
C SER A 2 7.77 -33.74 -64.60
N GLY A 3 6.75 -33.03 -64.13
CA GLY A 3 6.25 -31.65 -64.19
C GLY A 3 5.10 -31.60 -63.15
N LEU A 4 4.22 -30.63 -62.99
CA LEU A 4 3.79 -29.45 -63.70
C LEU A 4 2.76 -28.83 -62.72
N TYR A 5 2.98 -27.63 -62.18
CA TYR A 5 1.86 -26.81 -61.70
C TYR A 5 2.07 -25.37 -62.18
N ARG A 6 1.15 -24.97 -63.07
CA ARG A 6 0.98 -23.65 -63.69
C ARG A 6 0.79 -22.56 -62.62
N LEU A 7 1.57 -21.47 -62.69
CA LEU A 7 1.18 -20.13 -63.16
C LEU A 7 -0.14 -19.64 -62.54
N ALA A 8 -0.11 -18.72 -61.57
CA ALA A 8 0.15 -17.27 -61.67
C ALA A 8 -1.16 -16.48 -61.61
N GLY A 9 -1.21 -15.49 -60.72
CA GLY A 9 -2.33 -14.55 -60.63
C GLY A 9 -2.45 -13.87 -59.26
N HIS A 10 -1.69 -12.79 -59.08
CA HIS A 10 -1.72 -11.91 -57.91
C HIS A 10 -3.08 -11.24 -57.65
N SER A 11 -3.27 -10.83 -56.38
CA SER A 11 -4.02 -9.66 -55.89
C SER A 11 -5.20 -10.01 -54.98
N ALA A 12 -5.08 -9.65 -53.70
CA ALA A 12 -6.22 -9.43 -52.82
C ALA A 12 -6.14 -8.01 -52.24
N LYS A 13 -6.67 -7.05 -52.98
CA LYS A 13 -7.17 -5.76 -52.45
C LYS A 13 -8.69 -5.82 -52.41
N ARG A 14 -9.24 -5.42 -51.25
CA ARG A 14 -10.58 -4.86 -50.97
C ARG A 14 -11.69 -5.06 -52.01
N LEU A 15 -12.81 -5.65 -51.56
CA LEU A 15 -14.19 -5.33 -51.95
C LEU A 15 -15.07 -5.72 -50.74
N CYS A 16 -15.63 -4.79 -49.96
CA CYS A 16 -16.80 -3.96 -50.25
C CYS A 16 -17.99 -4.79 -50.74
N LEU A 17 -18.79 -5.31 -49.80
CA LEU A 17 -20.16 -5.74 -50.04
C LEU A 17 -21.10 -4.84 -49.25
N ARG A 18 -21.82 -3.97 -49.98
CA ARG A 18 -23.12 -3.43 -49.60
C ARG A 18 -24.18 -4.34 -50.22
N PRO A 19 -25.35 -4.43 -49.60
CA PRO A 19 -26.54 -4.00 -50.33
C PRO A 19 -27.32 -2.95 -49.54
N ALA A 20 -27.88 -2.01 -50.29
CA ALA A 20 -28.76 -0.97 -49.82
C ALA A 20 -30.21 -1.46 -49.79
N ALA A 21 -30.96 -1.12 -48.74
CA ALA A 21 -32.30 -0.55 -48.85
C ALA A 21 -32.78 -0.08 -47.47
N ALA A 22 -33.44 1.07 -47.48
CA ALA A 22 -33.84 1.88 -46.35
C ALA A 22 -34.89 1.22 -45.45
N THR A 23 -34.70 1.36 -44.14
CA THR A 23 -35.80 1.44 -43.18
C THR A 23 -35.48 2.48 -42.11
N SER A 24 -36.42 3.38 -41.96
CA SER A 24 -36.54 4.55 -41.07
C SER A 24 -36.05 4.35 -39.64
N PHE A 25 -35.39 5.41 -39.14
CA PHE A 25 -35.22 5.70 -37.72
C PHE A 25 -36.54 5.53 -36.96
N ALA A 26 -36.57 4.59 -36.02
CA ALA A 26 -37.59 4.51 -34.98
C ALA A 26 -36.87 4.52 -33.62
N ALA A 27 -36.76 5.71 -33.05
CA ALA A 27 -36.34 5.93 -31.67
C ALA A 27 -37.33 5.21 -30.74
N ARG A 28 -36.84 4.30 -29.90
CA ARG A 28 -37.62 3.79 -28.77
C ARG A 28 -37.64 4.87 -27.67
N PRO A 29 -38.80 5.25 -27.14
CA PRO A 29 -38.88 6.31 -26.14
C PRO A 29 -38.30 5.83 -24.82
N PHE A 30 -37.43 6.67 -24.27
CA PHE A 30 -36.93 6.62 -22.91
C PHE A 30 -38.08 6.62 -21.91
N SER A 31 -37.87 5.91 -20.80
CA SER A 31 -38.71 5.95 -19.61
C SER A 31 -39.05 7.39 -19.23
N THR A 32 -40.34 7.67 -19.05
CA THR A 32 -40.87 8.90 -18.49
C THR A 32 -40.60 8.96 -16.98
N THR A 33 -39.42 9.41 -16.57
CA THR A 33 -39.24 10.03 -15.26
C THR A 33 -39.83 11.44 -15.31
N CYS A 34 -40.76 11.73 -14.39
CA CYS A 34 -41.45 13.01 -14.27
C CYS A 34 -40.51 14.21 -14.33
N LEU A 35 -40.93 15.21 -15.11
CA LEU A 35 -40.33 16.53 -15.22
C LEU A 35 -40.08 17.14 -13.85
N ARG A 36 -38.82 17.50 -13.58
CA ARG A 36 -38.44 18.55 -12.65
C ARG A 36 -39.25 19.82 -13.01
N ARG A 37 -40.27 20.13 -12.23
CA ARG A 37 -40.81 21.48 -12.19
C ARG A 37 -39.78 22.37 -11.48
N TYR A 38 -39.43 23.45 -12.15
CA TYR A 38 -38.71 24.58 -11.59
C TYR A 38 -39.37 25.00 -10.27
N ALA A 39 -38.56 25.17 -9.24
CA ALA A 39 -38.97 25.86 -8.01
C ALA A 39 -39.14 27.34 -8.37
N ASP A 40 -40.37 27.81 -8.39
CA ASP A 40 -40.66 29.24 -8.44
C ASP A 40 -40.19 29.88 -7.12
N ALA A 41 -39.49 31.01 -7.24
CA ALA A 41 -39.02 31.77 -6.10
C ALA A 41 -40.19 32.48 -5.42
N SER A 42 -40.80 31.82 -4.43
CA SER A 42 -41.74 32.45 -3.50
C SER A 42 -41.03 32.81 -2.19
N SER A 43 -41.10 34.09 -1.89
CA SER A 43 -40.63 34.83 -0.72
C SER A 43 -41.10 34.27 0.64
N GLU A 44 -40.24 34.52 1.64
CA GLU A 44 -40.43 34.40 3.10
C GLU A 44 -40.22 33.02 3.74
N TYR A 45 -39.16 32.94 4.55
CA TYR A 45 -38.84 31.82 5.43
C TYR A 45 -39.90 31.76 6.55
N GLN A 46 -40.95 30.95 6.37
CA GLN A 46 -41.88 30.67 7.47
C GLN A 46 -41.17 29.77 8.50
N GLY A 47 -40.92 30.32 9.68
CA GLY A 47 -40.39 29.56 10.82
C GLY A 47 -41.27 28.35 11.18
N THR A 48 -40.67 27.36 11.83
CA THR A 48 -41.36 26.13 12.25
C THR A 48 -42.59 26.43 13.10
N ARG A 49 -43.78 26.04 12.61
CA ARG A 49 -45.05 26.15 13.33
C ARG A 49 -45.34 24.85 14.09
N LEU A 50 -45.53 24.96 15.40
CA LEU A 50 -45.96 23.83 16.24
C LEU A 50 -47.44 23.55 16.01
N THR A 51 -47.77 22.31 15.63
CA THR A 51 -49.13 21.79 15.59
C THR A 51 -49.41 20.99 16.87
N PRO A 52 -50.53 21.23 17.57
CA PRO A 52 -50.85 20.46 18.77
C PRO A 52 -51.22 19.02 18.39
N THR A 53 -50.57 18.05 19.03
CA THR A 53 -50.89 16.62 18.93
C THR A 53 -51.89 16.21 20.02
N SER A 54 -52.75 15.24 19.74
CA SER A 54 -53.61 14.62 20.75
C SER A 54 -52.79 13.72 21.69
N ALA A 55 -53.29 13.45 22.89
CA ALA A 55 -52.56 12.78 23.97
C ALA A 55 -52.07 11.36 23.63
N ASP A 56 -52.71 10.66 22.69
CA ASP A 56 -52.38 9.27 22.33
C ASP A 56 -51.57 9.12 21.03
N PHE A 57 -51.13 10.22 20.41
CA PHE A 57 -50.35 10.22 19.15
C PHE A 57 -50.94 9.38 17.99
N SER A 58 -52.20 8.96 18.05
CA SER A 58 -52.88 8.26 16.96
C SER A 58 -53.32 9.28 15.90
N ARG A 59 -52.92 9.06 14.63
CA ARG A 59 -53.25 9.92 13.49
C ARG A 59 -54.73 10.25 13.45
N ALA A 60 -55.06 11.53 13.60
CA ALA A 60 -56.38 12.06 13.32
C ALA A 60 -56.56 12.17 11.80
N GLU A 61 -57.54 11.41 11.29
CA GLU A 61 -58.25 11.58 10.02
C GLU A 61 -57.40 11.62 8.73
N ASP A 62 -57.30 10.45 8.09
CA ASP A 62 -56.87 10.33 6.70
C ASP A 62 -57.86 11.06 5.77
N HIS A 63 -57.46 12.21 5.22
CA HIS A 63 -58.24 12.98 4.23
C HIS A 63 -58.34 12.31 2.84
N TYR A 64 -57.83 11.09 2.68
CA TYR A 64 -57.97 10.30 1.46
C TYR A 64 -58.66 8.99 1.81
N SER A 65 -59.95 8.91 1.48
CA SER A 65 -60.80 7.73 1.65
C SER A 65 -60.29 6.55 0.83
N LEU A 66 -59.53 5.65 1.47
CA LEU A 66 -59.26 4.30 0.99
C LEU A 66 -59.56 3.32 2.13
N THR A 67 -60.79 2.80 2.16
CA THR A 67 -61.15 1.67 3.02
C THR A 67 -60.42 0.42 2.55
N PRO A 68 -59.69 -0.30 3.42
CA PRO A 68 -59.07 -1.56 3.03
C PRO A 68 -60.15 -2.65 2.87
N PRO A 69 -60.07 -3.51 1.84
CA PRO A 69 -61.00 -4.62 1.68
C PRO A 69 -60.81 -5.66 2.79
N LYS A 70 -61.92 -6.18 3.31
CA LYS A 70 -61.95 -7.29 4.27
C LYS A 70 -61.79 -8.61 3.51
N ASP A 71 -60.57 -9.13 3.45
CA ASP A 71 -60.32 -10.51 3.03
C ASP A 71 -60.09 -11.38 4.27
N GLN A 72 -61.20 -11.95 4.75
CA GLN A 72 -61.19 -13.23 5.46
C GLN A 72 -61.03 -14.31 4.39
N ASP A 73 -59.82 -14.81 4.23
CA ASP A 73 -59.46 -16.23 4.04
C ASP A 73 -58.15 -16.39 3.27
N VAL A 74 -57.40 -17.41 3.68
CA VAL A 74 -56.17 -17.96 3.07
C VAL A 74 -54.86 -17.26 3.45
N PHE A 75 -54.29 -17.67 4.59
CA PHE A 75 -53.09 -18.53 4.62
C PHE A 75 -52.93 -19.06 6.05
N SER A 76 -53.35 -20.30 6.26
CA SER A 76 -52.79 -21.15 7.31
C SER A 76 -51.30 -21.33 7.02
N LYS A 77 -50.47 -20.38 7.47
CA LYS A 77 -49.04 -20.61 7.57
C LYS A 77 -48.86 -21.70 8.62
N ALA A 78 -48.43 -22.87 8.17
CA ALA A 78 -47.74 -23.82 9.02
C ALA A 78 -46.81 -23.04 9.95
N GLU A 79 -46.85 -23.36 11.24
CA GLU A 79 -45.85 -22.90 12.20
C GLU A 79 -44.50 -23.42 11.71
N GLU A 80 -43.81 -22.65 10.85
CA GLU A 80 -42.38 -22.78 10.67
C GLU A 80 -41.80 -22.61 12.08
N SER A 81 -41.28 -23.71 12.62
CA SER A 81 -40.48 -23.70 13.84
C SER A 81 -39.51 -22.52 13.75
N VAL A 82 -39.42 -21.73 14.82
CA VAL A 82 -38.54 -20.55 14.89
C VAL A 82 -37.09 -20.90 14.53
N GLU A 83 -36.74 -22.18 14.66
CA GLU A 83 -35.45 -22.80 14.34
C GLU A 83 -35.03 -22.68 12.86
N ASP A 84 -35.95 -22.59 11.89
CA ASP A 84 -35.63 -22.58 10.45
C ASP A 84 -35.70 -21.19 9.78
N ARG A 85 -35.91 -20.11 10.54
CA ARG A 85 -35.92 -18.76 9.98
C ARG A 85 -34.50 -18.30 9.65
N LYS A 86 -34.20 -18.14 8.34
CA LYS A 86 -32.97 -17.49 7.88
C LYS A 86 -32.82 -16.12 8.52
N ILE A 87 -31.82 -15.98 9.38
CA ILE A 87 -31.46 -14.71 10.02
C ILE A 87 -31.09 -13.73 8.91
N ARG A 88 -31.77 -12.57 8.88
CA ARG A 88 -31.45 -11.51 7.92
C ARG A 88 -30.28 -10.72 8.47
N HIS A 89 -29.13 -10.84 7.82
CA HIS A 89 -27.94 -10.04 8.15
C HIS A 89 -28.11 -8.60 7.66
N TYR A 90 -27.54 -7.66 8.42
CA TYR A 90 -27.53 -6.25 8.07
C TYR A 90 -26.23 -5.93 7.34
N THR A 91 -26.33 -5.34 6.15
CA THR A 91 -25.16 -4.97 5.36
C THR A 91 -24.80 -3.50 5.59
N VAL A 92 -23.61 -3.23 6.12
CA VAL A 92 -23.07 -1.89 6.31
C VAL A 92 -21.96 -1.64 5.31
N ASN A 93 -21.99 -0.46 4.67
CA ASN A 93 -20.91 -0.01 3.82
C ASN A 93 -20.02 0.95 4.60
N PHE A 94 -18.79 0.52 4.88
CA PHE A 94 -17.76 1.32 5.52
C PHE A 94 -16.86 1.95 4.45
N GLY A 95 -16.92 3.28 4.31
CA GLY A 95 -16.18 4.04 3.29
C GLY A 95 -16.97 4.37 2.01
N PRO A 96 -16.38 5.06 1.02
CA PRO A 96 -14.94 5.33 0.86
C PRO A 96 -14.38 6.41 1.79
N GLN A 97 -15.22 7.33 2.27
CA GLN A 97 -14.82 8.41 3.15
C GLN A 97 -15.04 8.00 4.61
N HIS A 98 -13.99 7.56 5.28
CA HIS A 98 -13.99 7.29 6.72
C HIS A 98 -12.59 7.51 7.31
N PRO A 99 -12.44 8.13 8.49
CA PRO A 99 -11.12 8.39 9.08
C PRO A 99 -10.26 7.12 9.23
N ALA A 100 -10.83 6.07 9.82
CA ALA A 100 -10.13 4.80 10.03
C ALA A 100 -9.88 3.95 8.76
N ALA A 101 -10.30 4.44 7.58
CA ALA A 101 -9.98 3.80 6.32
C ALA A 101 -8.60 4.24 5.76
N HIS A 102 -7.91 5.19 6.40
CA HIS A 102 -6.57 5.69 6.04
C HIS A 102 -6.32 5.83 4.54
N GLY A 103 -7.24 6.51 3.87
CA GLY A 103 -7.25 6.62 2.43
C GLY A 103 -8.63 6.30 1.88
N VAL A 104 -8.69 5.40 0.91
CA VAL A 104 -9.91 5.13 0.13
C VAL A 104 -10.17 3.62 0.11
N LEU A 105 -10.79 3.12 1.17
CA LEU A 105 -11.26 1.74 1.28
C LEU A 105 -12.78 1.72 1.29
N ARG A 106 -13.39 0.83 0.51
CA ARG A 106 -14.81 0.50 0.62
C ARG A 106 -14.96 -0.92 1.13
N LEU A 107 -15.37 -1.08 2.38
CA LEU A 107 -15.52 -2.36 3.04
C LEU A 107 -17.02 -2.65 3.25
N ILE A 108 -17.55 -3.68 2.59
CA ILE A 108 -18.93 -4.12 2.78
C ILE A 108 -18.93 -5.20 3.86
N LEU A 109 -19.55 -4.89 4.99
CA LEU A 109 -19.64 -5.79 6.14
C LEU A 109 -21.05 -6.36 6.25
N GLU A 110 -21.16 -7.68 6.38
CA GLU A 110 -22.39 -8.35 6.78
C GLU A 110 -22.35 -8.64 8.28
N LEU A 111 -23.26 -7.99 9.01
CA LEU A 111 -23.32 -8.03 10.47
C LEU A 111 -24.52 -8.87 10.94
N ASN A 112 -24.32 -9.58 12.04
CA ASN A 112 -25.39 -10.13 12.87
C ASN A 112 -25.38 -9.43 14.23
N GLY A 113 -26.23 -8.41 14.37
CA GLY A 113 -26.10 -7.46 15.48
C GLY A 113 -24.81 -6.65 15.33
N GLU A 114 -23.85 -6.87 16.23
CA GLU A 114 -22.53 -6.20 16.23
C GLU A 114 -21.40 -7.08 15.68
N GLU A 115 -21.64 -8.39 15.53
CA GLU A 115 -20.64 -9.38 15.11
C GLU A 115 -20.53 -9.44 13.58
N ILE A 116 -19.29 -9.44 13.08
CA ILE A 116 -18.98 -9.55 11.65
C ILE A 116 -19.02 -11.02 11.22
N ILE A 117 -19.90 -11.34 10.26
CA ILE A 117 -19.95 -12.68 9.66
C ILE A 117 -19.08 -12.76 8.40
N ARG A 118 -19.11 -11.69 7.60
CA ARG A 118 -18.40 -11.58 6.32
C ARG A 118 -17.96 -10.14 6.09
N ALA A 119 -16.75 -9.97 5.61
CA ALA A 119 -16.18 -8.71 5.16
C ALA A 119 -15.72 -8.82 3.72
N ASP A 120 -16.19 -7.91 2.86
CA ASP A 120 -15.80 -7.82 1.45
C ASP A 120 -15.09 -6.47 1.19
N PRO A 121 -13.75 -6.45 1.20
CA PRO A 121 -12.98 -5.25 0.90
C PRO A 121 -12.93 -4.98 -0.61
N HIS A 122 -13.69 -3.99 -1.07
CA HIS A 122 -13.59 -3.46 -2.42
C HIS A 122 -12.41 -2.51 -2.54
N VAL A 123 -11.44 -2.95 -3.33
CA VAL A 123 -10.21 -2.22 -3.68
C VAL A 123 -10.23 -1.75 -5.14
N GLY A 124 -9.25 -0.94 -5.54
CA GLY A 124 -9.11 -0.40 -6.89
C GLY A 124 -9.53 1.06 -7.05
N LEU A 125 -9.93 1.73 -5.98
CA LEU A 125 -10.31 3.15 -6.00
C LEU A 125 -9.10 4.06 -6.23
N LEU A 126 -7.91 3.58 -5.90
CA LEU A 126 -6.64 4.30 -6.11
C LEU A 126 -5.77 3.64 -7.21
N HIS A 127 -6.32 2.72 -8.00
CA HIS A 127 -5.59 2.02 -9.06
C HIS A 127 -5.25 2.98 -10.20
N ARG A 128 -3.95 3.03 -10.57
CA ARG A 128 -3.44 3.98 -11.59
C ARG A 128 -2.82 3.28 -12.81
N GLY A 129 -2.84 1.94 -12.84
CA GLY A 129 -2.17 1.17 -13.88
C GLY A 129 -0.66 1.38 -13.88
N THR A 130 -0.04 1.44 -12.69
CA THR A 130 1.39 1.72 -12.51
C THR A 130 2.26 0.70 -13.22
N GLU A 131 1.97 -0.60 -13.08
CA GLU A 131 2.68 -1.68 -13.77
C GLU A 131 2.64 -1.49 -15.29
N LYS A 132 1.51 -1.04 -15.84
CA LYS A 132 1.36 -0.79 -17.27
C LYS A 132 2.14 0.44 -17.74
N LEU A 133 2.21 1.47 -16.92
CA LEU A 133 3.01 2.67 -17.21
C LEU A 133 4.50 2.34 -17.21
N CYS A 134 4.96 1.46 -16.32
CA CYS A 134 6.36 1.01 -16.27
C CYS A 134 6.80 0.36 -17.59
N GLU A 135 5.94 -0.43 -18.25
CA GLU A 135 6.26 -1.08 -19.55
C GLU A 135 6.60 -0.06 -20.66
N TYR A 136 6.10 1.18 -20.57
CA TYR A 136 6.35 2.22 -21.57
C TYR A 136 7.53 3.14 -21.23
N LYS A 137 8.18 2.94 -20.09
CA LYS A 137 9.26 3.79 -19.56
C LYS A 137 10.57 3.01 -19.50
N THR A 138 11.68 3.72 -19.49
CA THR A 138 12.99 3.10 -19.25
C THR A 138 13.14 2.76 -17.77
N TYR A 139 14.09 1.89 -17.41
CA TYR A 139 14.31 1.51 -16.00
C TYR A 139 14.50 2.71 -15.07
N LEU A 140 15.29 3.72 -15.50
CA LEU A 140 15.50 4.93 -14.71
C LEU A 140 14.23 5.79 -14.60
N GLN A 141 13.42 5.86 -15.65
CA GLN A 141 12.15 6.60 -15.64
C GLN A 141 11.04 5.86 -14.87
N ALA A 142 11.16 4.53 -14.75
CA ALA A 142 10.22 3.69 -14.01
C ALA A 142 10.45 3.76 -12.49
N LEU A 143 11.67 4.05 -12.04
CA LEU A 143 12.05 4.13 -10.63
C LEU A 143 11.09 4.97 -9.76
N PRO A 144 10.67 6.20 -10.13
CA PRO A 144 9.80 7.01 -9.28
C PRO A 144 8.37 6.49 -9.13
N TYR A 145 7.96 5.46 -9.89
CA TYR A 145 6.69 4.80 -9.60
C TYR A 145 6.77 4.03 -8.28
N PHE A 146 7.90 3.39 -7.97
CA PHE A 146 8.09 2.62 -6.75
C PHE A 146 8.02 3.49 -5.48
N ASP A 147 8.53 4.72 -5.54
CA ASP A 147 8.39 5.72 -4.46
C ASP A 147 6.95 6.07 -4.09
N ARG A 148 6.04 5.89 -5.05
CA ARG A 148 4.65 6.37 -4.96
C ARG A 148 3.65 5.26 -4.65
N LEU A 149 4.12 4.01 -4.56
CA LEU A 149 3.30 2.86 -4.19
C LEU A 149 3.02 2.89 -2.69
N ASP A 150 3.96 2.37 -1.89
CA ASP A 150 3.98 2.65 -0.47
C ASP A 150 4.67 4.00 -0.24
N TYR A 151 3.86 5.05 -0.23
CA TYR A 151 4.30 6.44 -0.06
C TYR A 151 4.76 6.76 1.38
N VAL A 152 4.80 5.78 2.28
CA VAL A 152 5.37 5.93 3.63
C VAL A 152 6.79 5.39 3.69
N SER A 153 7.09 4.29 2.98
CA SER A 153 8.45 3.75 2.87
C SER A 153 9.02 3.81 1.45
N MET A 154 9.45 5.01 1.07
CA MET A 154 9.92 5.33 -0.28
C MET A 154 11.22 4.60 -0.65
N MET A 155 12.28 4.76 0.16
CA MET A 155 13.62 4.24 -0.18
C MET A 155 13.67 2.71 -0.21
N THR A 156 12.88 2.02 0.60
CA THR A 156 12.80 0.55 0.55
C THR A 156 12.18 0.09 -0.77
N ASN A 157 11.16 0.79 -1.28
CA ASN A 157 10.57 0.43 -2.57
C ASN A 157 11.55 0.66 -3.71
N GLU A 158 12.29 1.78 -3.69
CA GLU A 158 13.39 2.03 -4.64
C GLU A 158 14.45 0.94 -4.56
N GLN A 159 14.84 0.54 -3.34
CA GLN A 159 15.84 -0.49 -3.08
C GLN A 159 15.39 -1.85 -3.63
N CYS A 160 14.12 -2.24 -3.46
CA CYS A 160 13.61 -3.49 -4.02
C CYS A 160 13.72 -3.52 -5.55
N PHE A 161 13.35 -2.41 -6.21
CA PHE A 161 13.48 -2.29 -7.65
C PHE A 161 14.95 -2.22 -8.12
N ALA A 162 15.80 -1.49 -7.39
CA ALA A 162 17.23 -1.38 -7.68
C ALA A 162 17.90 -2.76 -7.62
N LEU A 163 17.65 -3.54 -6.57
CA LEU A 163 18.19 -4.89 -6.41
C LEU A 163 17.69 -5.84 -7.51
N ALA A 164 16.43 -5.71 -7.96
CA ALA A 164 15.90 -6.48 -9.08
C ALA A 164 16.72 -6.22 -10.35
N VAL A 165 16.91 -4.94 -10.68
CA VAL A 165 17.61 -4.52 -11.90
C VAL A 165 19.11 -4.83 -11.81
N GLU A 166 19.73 -4.66 -10.64
CA GLU A 166 21.14 -4.99 -10.39
C GLU A 166 21.41 -6.48 -10.54
N LYS A 167 20.48 -7.33 -10.09
CA LYS A 167 20.54 -8.78 -10.28
C LYS A 167 20.40 -9.20 -11.75
N LEU A 168 19.60 -8.49 -12.55
CA LEU A 168 19.54 -8.72 -14.01
C LEU A 168 20.79 -8.22 -14.74
N LEU A 169 21.37 -7.11 -14.28
CA LEU A 169 22.59 -6.53 -14.85
C LEU A 169 23.86 -7.29 -14.46
N ASN A 170 23.82 -8.14 -13.43
CA ASN A 170 24.98 -8.83 -12.84
C ASN A 170 26.10 -7.86 -12.43
N VAL A 171 25.73 -6.79 -11.72
CA VAL A 171 26.65 -5.75 -11.28
C VAL A 171 26.70 -5.72 -9.76
N GLU A 172 27.91 -5.63 -9.22
CA GLU A 172 28.12 -5.41 -7.80
C GLU A 172 28.24 -3.92 -7.48
N ILE A 173 27.51 -3.49 -6.44
CA ILE A 173 27.48 -2.11 -5.96
C ILE A 173 28.69 -1.88 -5.02
N PRO A 174 29.28 -0.67 -5.01
CA PRO A 174 30.32 -0.32 -4.05
C PRO A 174 29.88 -0.49 -2.58
N GLU A 175 30.82 -0.82 -1.70
CA GLU A 175 30.55 -1.02 -0.27
C GLU A 175 29.88 0.19 0.38
N ARG A 176 30.40 1.41 0.14
CA ARG A 176 29.80 2.63 0.69
C ARG A 176 28.33 2.79 0.32
N ALA A 177 27.95 2.46 -0.91
CA ALA A 177 26.55 2.53 -1.32
C ALA A 177 25.67 1.47 -0.64
N LYS A 178 26.19 0.26 -0.36
CA LYS A 178 25.48 -0.74 0.45
C LYS A 178 25.20 -0.20 1.86
N TRP A 179 26.19 0.41 2.52
CA TRP A 179 26.04 1.01 3.86
C TRP A 179 25.09 2.22 3.89
N ILE A 180 25.11 3.06 2.85
CA ILE A 180 24.17 4.18 2.74
C ILE A 180 22.74 3.66 2.57
N ARG A 181 22.53 2.63 1.73
CA ARG A 181 21.22 2.02 1.54
C ARG A 181 20.69 1.36 2.82
N THR A 182 21.53 0.66 3.58
CA THR A 182 21.10 0.08 4.86
C THR A 182 20.78 1.16 5.89
N LEU A 183 21.58 2.22 5.99
CA LEU A 183 21.30 3.37 6.86
C LEU A 183 19.94 4.01 6.54
N PHE A 184 19.71 4.39 5.27
CA PHE A 184 18.44 5.00 4.89
C PHE A 184 17.27 4.04 4.93
N GLY A 185 17.47 2.74 4.64
CA GLY A 185 16.45 1.72 4.76
C GLY A 185 15.92 1.56 6.19
N GLU A 186 16.79 1.63 7.19
CA GLU A 186 16.37 1.61 8.60
C GLU A 186 15.75 2.94 9.05
N ILE A 187 16.22 4.09 8.53
CA ILE A 187 15.51 5.37 8.75
C ILE A 187 14.09 5.30 8.14
N THR A 188 13.95 4.71 6.94
CA THR A 188 12.63 4.48 6.33
C THR A 188 11.77 3.55 7.17
N ARG A 189 12.36 2.53 7.79
CA ARG A 189 11.67 1.62 8.71
C ARG A 189 11.10 2.35 9.91
N ILE A 190 11.91 3.23 10.53
CA ILE A 190 11.45 4.10 11.61
C ILE A 190 10.32 5.03 11.13
N LEU A 191 10.48 5.69 9.96
CA LEU A 191 9.42 6.55 9.39
C LEU A 191 8.09 5.81 9.18
N ASN A 192 8.16 4.54 8.76
CA ASN A 192 6.98 3.71 8.50
C ASN A 192 6.33 3.23 9.79
N HIS A 193 7.10 2.66 10.73
CA HIS A 193 6.54 2.26 12.02
C HIS A 193 5.98 3.45 12.81
N LEU A 194 6.57 4.66 12.71
CA LEU A 194 5.99 5.87 13.30
C LEU A 194 4.62 6.13 12.68
N MET A 195 4.48 6.10 11.36
CA MET A 195 3.16 6.27 10.75
C MET A 195 2.17 5.17 11.17
N SER A 196 2.61 3.91 11.15
CA SER A 196 1.78 2.74 11.42
C SER A 196 1.25 2.73 12.85
N VAL A 197 2.15 2.76 13.84
CA VAL A 197 1.80 2.68 15.27
C VAL A 197 0.96 3.87 15.69
N LEU A 198 1.31 5.08 15.23
CA LEU A 198 0.63 6.31 15.64
C LEU A 198 -0.74 6.46 15.00
N SER A 199 -0.88 6.10 13.72
CA SER A 199 -2.19 6.12 13.05
C SER A 199 -3.11 5.05 13.63
N HIS A 200 -2.56 3.87 13.95
CA HIS A 200 -3.30 2.84 14.67
C HIS A 200 -3.74 3.32 16.07
N ALA A 201 -2.87 4.02 16.80
CA ALA A 201 -3.21 4.62 18.08
C ALA A 201 -4.35 5.64 17.94
N MET A 202 -4.29 6.50 16.92
CA MET A 202 -5.34 7.47 16.61
C MET A 202 -6.69 6.81 16.32
N ASP A 203 -6.71 5.74 15.52
CA ASP A 203 -7.95 5.03 15.16
C ASP A 203 -8.65 4.40 16.35
N VAL A 204 -7.87 3.87 17.29
CA VAL A 204 -8.38 3.30 18.54
C VAL A 204 -8.82 4.42 19.50
N GLY A 205 -8.23 5.62 19.39
CA GLY A 205 -8.67 6.84 20.07
C GLY A 205 -7.58 7.63 20.81
N ALA A 206 -6.31 7.19 20.78
CA ALA A 206 -5.19 7.88 21.42
C ALA A 206 -4.58 8.94 20.47
N LEU A 207 -4.85 10.22 20.75
CA LEU A 207 -4.46 11.33 19.87
C LEU A 207 -3.07 11.91 20.16
N THR A 208 -2.58 11.82 21.40
CA THR A 208 -1.33 12.49 21.81
C THR A 208 -0.07 11.87 21.21
N PRO A 209 0.11 10.53 21.15
CA PRO A 209 1.35 9.96 20.60
C PRO A 209 1.52 10.32 19.13
N PHE A 210 0.41 10.48 18.40
CA PHE A 210 0.44 10.85 16.99
C PHE A 210 1.14 12.19 16.76
N LEU A 211 0.84 13.19 17.57
CA LEU A 211 1.46 14.51 17.43
C LEU A 211 2.96 14.47 17.78
N TRP A 212 3.32 13.72 18.83
CA TRP A 212 4.72 13.58 19.25
C TRP A 212 5.57 12.88 18.20
N GLY A 213 5.12 11.74 17.69
CA GLY A 213 5.92 11.01 16.71
C GLY A 213 5.94 11.66 15.33
N PHE A 214 4.98 12.53 14.98
CA PHE A 214 5.07 13.33 13.75
C PHE A 214 6.14 14.43 13.84
N GLU A 215 6.48 14.94 15.03
CA GLU A 215 7.63 15.82 15.21
C GLU A 215 8.94 15.09 14.86
N GLU A 216 9.12 13.87 15.36
CA GLU A 216 10.29 13.03 15.03
C GLU A 216 10.30 12.64 13.55
N ARG A 217 9.13 12.37 12.98
CA ARG A 217 8.98 12.10 11.55
C ARG A 217 9.41 13.30 10.69
N GLU A 218 9.14 14.52 11.14
CA GLU A 218 9.55 15.75 10.46
C GLU A 218 11.09 15.90 10.43
N LYS A 219 11.76 15.64 11.57
CA LYS A 219 13.23 15.63 11.67
C LYS A 219 13.84 14.63 10.69
N LEU A 220 13.26 13.45 10.57
CA LEU A 220 13.69 12.44 9.59
C LEU A 220 13.45 12.86 8.13
N MET A 221 12.37 13.59 7.84
CA MET A 221 12.13 14.16 6.51
C MET A 221 13.15 15.24 6.13
N GLU A 222 13.67 15.99 7.10
CA GLU A 222 14.77 16.93 6.86
C GLU A 222 16.03 16.19 6.36
N PHE A 223 16.33 15.01 6.91
CA PHE A 223 17.44 14.18 6.41
C PHE A 223 17.21 13.74 4.96
N TYR A 224 15.96 13.42 4.59
CA TYR A 224 15.61 13.07 3.20
C TYR A 224 15.80 14.27 2.27
N GLU A 225 15.38 15.45 2.71
CA GLU A 225 15.53 16.70 1.97
C GLU A 225 17.00 17.05 1.76
N ARG A 226 17.84 16.93 2.78
CA ARG A 226 19.27 17.22 2.67
C ARG A 226 20.00 16.30 1.69
N VAL A 227 19.56 15.06 1.57
CA VAL A 227 20.22 14.02 0.76
C VAL A 227 19.72 14.02 -0.68
N SER A 228 18.42 14.20 -0.88
CA SER A 228 17.78 14.07 -2.19
C SER A 228 17.25 15.39 -2.77
N GLY A 229 17.03 16.40 -1.93
CA GLY A 229 16.32 17.63 -2.26
C GLY A 229 14.79 17.54 -2.14
N ALA A 230 14.25 16.37 -1.77
CA ALA A 230 12.83 16.15 -1.58
C ALA A 230 12.54 15.50 -0.22
N ARG A 231 11.41 15.87 0.40
CA ARG A 231 11.05 15.39 1.74
C ARG A 231 10.44 13.99 1.79
N LEU A 232 9.77 13.57 0.71
CA LEU A 232 9.10 12.26 0.61
C LEU A 232 9.66 11.46 -0.56
N HIS A 233 9.27 11.79 -1.79
CA HIS A 233 9.71 11.05 -2.98
C HIS A 233 11.12 11.48 -3.41
N ALA A 234 12.11 10.66 -3.07
CA ALA A 234 13.52 11.02 -3.15
C ALA A 234 14.19 10.67 -4.49
N ALA A 235 13.75 9.62 -5.20
CA ALA A 235 14.44 9.07 -6.37
C ALA A 235 15.96 8.88 -6.14
N TYR A 236 16.34 8.44 -4.94
CA TYR A 236 17.71 8.50 -4.42
C TYR A 236 18.45 7.18 -4.58
N VAL A 237 17.86 6.06 -4.16
CA VAL A 237 18.37 4.73 -4.44
C VAL A 237 18.07 4.39 -5.89
N ARG A 238 19.12 4.11 -6.66
CA ARG A 238 19.00 3.83 -8.10
C ARG A 238 19.67 2.53 -8.44
N PRO A 239 19.26 1.83 -9.52
CA PRO A 239 20.04 0.72 -10.04
C PRO A 239 21.49 1.17 -10.32
N GLY A 240 22.47 0.50 -9.70
CA GLY A 240 23.89 0.86 -9.72
C GLY A 240 24.39 1.65 -8.50
N GLY A 241 23.66 1.61 -7.38
CA GLY A 241 24.04 2.25 -6.11
C GLY A 241 23.14 3.41 -5.70
N VAL A 242 23.73 4.58 -5.47
CA VAL A 242 23.04 5.74 -4.90
C VAL A 242 23.22 6.97 -5.79
N HIS A 243 22.22 7.85 -5.85
CA HIS A 243 22.28 9.01 -6.72
C HIS A 243 23.37 10.02 -6.30
N GLN A 244 23.41 10.44 -5.05
CA GLN A 244 24.42 11.42 -4.59
C GLN A 244 25.00 10.95 -3.26
N ASP A 245 26.24 11.35 -2.97
CA ASP A 245 26.83 11.04 -1.66
C ASP A 245 26.15 11.87 -0.56
N ILE A 246 26.31 11.43 0.68
CA ILE A 246 25.80 12.11 1.86
C ILE A 246 26.45 13.49 1.99
N PRO A 247 25.69 14.57 2.22
CA PRO A 247 26.26 15.89 2.46
C PRO A 247 27.08 15.94 3.76
N VAL A 248 28.08 16.81 3.79
CA VAL A 248 28.96 16.98 4.96
C VAL A 248 28.15 17.37 6.20
N GLY A 249 28.47 16.75 7.34
CA GLY A 249 27.81 17.00 8.64
C GLY A 249 26.54 16.19 8.91
N LEU A 250 25.93 15.54 7.89
CA LEU A 250 24.67 14.81 8.11
C LEU A 250 24.81 13.61 9.06
N LEU A 251 25.95 12.93 9.04
CA LEU A 251 26.19 11.77 9.92
C LEU A 251 26.16 12.17 11.40
N ASP A 252 26.70 13.36 11.73
CA ASP A 252 26.70 13.89 13.10
C ASP A 252 25.28 14.29 13.53
N ASP A 253 24.50 14.85 12.61
CA ASP A 253 23.11 15.23 12.88
C ASP A 253 22.21 14.00 13.10
N ILE A 254 22.39 12.94 12.29
CA ILE A 254 21.69 11.65 12.48
C ILE A 254 22.08 11.03 13.83
N TYR A 255 23.36 11.12 14.22
CA TYR A 255 23.82 10.64 15.52
C TYR A 255 23.14 11.38 16.68
N GLN A 256 23.09 12.72 16.63
CA GLN A 256 22.42 13.54 17.64
C GLN A 256 20.92 13.18 17.76
N TRP A 257 20.24 13.03 16.62
CA TRP A 257 18.84 12.60 16.60
C TRP A 257 18.67 11.20 17.21
N ALA A 258 19.50 10.23 16.82
CA ALA A 258 19.41 8.85 17.31
C ALA A 258 19.56 8.77 18.84
N THR A 259 20.42 9.61 19.45
CA THR A 259 20.57 9.65 20.91
C THR A 259 19.33 10.13 21.66
N GLN A 260 18.51 11.00 21.04
CA GLN A 260 17.30 11.56 21.65
C GLN A 260 16.06 10.71 21.33
N PHE A 261 16.07 10.02 20.19
CA PHE A 261 14.93 9.24 19.73
C PHE A 261 14.62 8.04 20.63
N GLY A 262 15.63 7.48 21.33
CA GLY A 262 15.42 6.44 22.34
C GLY A 262 14.41 6.86 23.41
N ASP A 263 14.61 8.04 24.02
CA ASP A 263 13.72 8.58 25.05
C ASP A 263 12.29 8.81 24.51
N ARG A 264 12.17 9.23 23.24
CA ARG A 264 10.87 9.43 22.58
C ARG A 264 10.10 8.13 22.38
N ILE A 265 10.79 7.03 22.07
CA ILE A 265 10.17 5.70 22.00
C ILE A 265 9.64 5.32 23.38
N ASP A 266 10.44 5.48 24.42
CA ASP A 266 10.06 5.10 25.78
C ASP A 266 8.86 5.93 26.30
N GLU A 267 8.80 7.24 25.99
CA GLU A 267 7.63 8.08 26.29
C GLU A 267 6.35 7.60 25.57
N THR A 268 6.47 7.14 24.32
CA THR A 268 5.32 6.58 23.58
C THR A 268 4.89 5.22 24.12
N GLU A 269 5.84 4.41 24.58
CA GLU A 269 5.61 3.11 25.18
C GLU A 269 4.92 3.24 26.55
N GLU A 270 5.37 4.18 27.40
CA GLU A 270 4.78 4.46 28.71
C GLU A 270 3.29 4.81 28.60
N MET A 271 2.90 5.54 27.56
CA MET A 271 1.51 5.94 27.31
C MET A 271 0.61 4.81 26.76
N LEU A 272 1.18 3.85 26.03
CA LEU A 272 0.42 2.85 25.27
C LEU A 272 0.54 1.43 25.85
N THR A 273 1.75 0.94 26.07
CA THR A 273 2.02 -0.48 26.38
C THR A 273 1.33 -0.95 27.65
N ASP A 274 1.50 -0.22 28.75
CA ASP A 274 0.91 -0.58 30.05
C ASP A 274 -0.52 -0.07 30.24
N ASN A 275 -1.05 0.65 29.24
CA ASN A 275 -2.38 1.22 29.33
C ASN A 275 -3.45 0.13 29.24
N ARG A 276 -4.24 -0.02 30.31
CA ARG A 276 -5.34 -1.00 30.38
C ARG A 276 -6.31 -0.90 29.18
N ILE A 277 -6.59 0.31 28.69
CA ILE A 277 -7.54 0.51 27.59
C ILE A 277 -6.93 -0.01 26.30
N TRP A 278 -5.65 0.27 26.08
CA TRP A 278 -4.92 -0.22 24.91
C TRP A 278 -4.85 -1.75 24.88
N ILE A 279 -4.47 -2.36 26.00
CA ILE A 279 -4.43 -3.81 26.15
C ILE A 279 -5.82 -4.42 25.91
N GLN A 280 -6.88 -3.88 26.52
CA GLN A 280 -8.25 -4.38 26.34
C GLN A 280 -8.75 -4.29 24.88
N ARG A 281 -8.27 -3.32 24.10
CA ARG A 281 -8.68 -3.12 22.70
C ARG A 281 -7.90 -3.98 21.71
N LEU A 282 -6.70 -4.45 22.07
CA LEU A 282 -5.83 -5.19 21.14
C LEU A 282 -5.66 -6.66 21.52
N GLN A 283 -5.72 -6.99 22.81
CA GLN A 283 -5.48 -8.34 23.29
C GLN A 283 -6.62 -9.26 22.87
N GLY A 284 -6.27 -10.37 22.20
CA GLY A 284 -7.27 -11.32 21.69
C GLY A 284 -8.06 -10.85 20.46
N VAL A 285 -7.69 -9.71 19.86
CA VAL A 285 -8.28 -9.24 18.59
C VAL A 285 -7.42 -9.69 17.41
N GLY A 286 -8.08 -10.18 16.35
CA GLY A 286 -7.44 -10.52 15.09
C GLY A 286 -6.38 -11.62 15.22
N VAL A 287 -6.64 -12.64 16.04
CA VAL A 287 -5.72 -13.74 16.31
C VAL A 287 -5.50 -14.56 15.03
N VAL A 288 -4.24 -14.78 14.65
CA VAL A 288 -3.87 -15.58 13.48
C VAL A 288 -2.88 -16.66 13.88
N SER A 289 -3.20 -17.92 13.57
CA SER A 289 -2.28 -19.03 13.81
C SER A 289 -1.13 -19.03 12.80
N ALA A 290 0.02 -19.60 13.16
CA ALA A 290 1.18 -19.70 12.27
C ALA A 290 0.87 -20.41 10.94
N ALA A 291 0.04 -21.46 10.97
CA ALA A 291 -0.35 -22.21 9.77
C ALA A 291 -1.25 -21.37 8.85
N GLU A 292 -2.21 -20.63 9.41
CA GLU A 292 -3.08 -19.73 8.64
C GLU A 292 -2.29 -18.56 8.04
N ALA A 293 -1.38 -17.96 8.81
CA ALA A 293 -0.51 -16.88 8.33
C ALA A 293 0.27 -17.31 7.09
N LEU A 294 0.84 -18.53 7.09
CA LEU A 294 1.56 -19.08 5.93
C LEU A 294 0.62 -19.36 4.75
N ASN A 295 -0.55 -19.95 5.00
CA ASN A 295 -1.52 -20.26 3.94
C ASN A 295 -2.07 -18.98 3.27
N LEU A 296 -2.28 -17.93 4.04
CA LEU A 296 -2.72 -16.61 3.56
C LEU A 296 -1.56 -15.76 2.99
N SER A 297 -0.34 -16.31 2.93
CA SER A 297 0.86 -15.62 2.45
C SER A 297 1.16 -14.31 3.21
N PHE A 298 0.83 -14.25 4.50
CA PHE A 298 1.22 -13.15 5.36
C PHE A 298 2.73 -13.13 5.57
N THR A 299 3.29 -11.93 5.57
CA THR A 299 4.73 -11.69 5.72
C THR A 299 5.00 -10.54 6.68
N GLY A 300 6.24 -10.39 7.11
CA GLY A 300 6.67 -9.31 8.01
C GLY A 300 6.11 -9.47 9.41
N VAL A 301 5.68 -8.34 9.98
CA VAL A 301 5.14 -8.25 11.35
C VAL A 301 3.93 -9.16 11.55
N MET A 302 3.09 -9.33 10.52
CA MET A 302 1.93 -10.24 10.60
C MET A 302 2.34 -11.70 10.82
N LEU A 303 3.43 -12.13 10.16
CA LEU A 303 3.95 -13.50 10.28
C LEU A 303 4.74 -13.68 11.59
N ARG A 304 5.57 -12.69 11.94
CA ARG A 304 6.34 -12.68 13.20
C ARG A 304 5.45 -12.64 14.42
N GLY A 305 4.35 -11.87 14.39
CA GLY A 305 3.37 -11.81 15.48
C GLY A 305 2.74 -13.16 15.80
N SER A 306 2.56 -14.02 14.80
CA SER A 306 2.02 -15.39 14.93
C SER A 306 3.04 -16.44 15.39
N GLY A 307 4.28 -16.05 15.71
CA GLY A 307 5.30 -16.95 16.25
C GLY A 307 6.26 -17.58 15.24
N VAL A 308 6.22 -17.17 13.97
CA VAL A 308 7.14 -17.68 12.95
C VAL A 308 8.38 -16.75 12.86
N PRO A 309 9.58 -17.24 13.19
CA PRO A 309 10.81 -16.43 13.15
C PRO A 309 11.31 -16.30 11.70
N TRP A 310 10.70 -15.41 10.92
CA TRP A 310 11.05 -15.14 9.53
C TRP A 310 11.32 -13.64 9.30
N ASP A 311 12.50 -13.34 8.77
CA ASP A 311 12.92 -12.00 8.32
C ASP A 311 13.93 -12.17 7.18
N ILE A 312 13.67 -11.54 6.02
CA ILE A 312 14.51 -11.65 4.83
C ILE A 312 15.91 -11.09 5.10
N ARG A 313 16.05 -10.06 5.94
CA ARG A 313 17.36 -9.45 6.25
C ARG A 313 18.32 -10.42 6.95
N LYS A 314 17.79 -11.45 7.61
CA LYS A 314 18.59 -12.51 8.26
C LYS A 314 18.67 -13.78 7.41
N SER A 315 17.56 -14.20 6.80
CA SER A 315 17.51 -15.45 6.04
C SER A 315 18.16 -15.34 4.66
N GLN A 316 17.97 -14.20 3.99
CA GLN A 316 18.50 -13.89 2.66
C GLN A 316 19.04 -12.45 2.67
N PRO A 317 20.18 -12.21 3.35
CA PRO A 317 20.71 -10.88 3.53
C PRO A 317 21.03 -10.22 2.18
N TYR A 318 20.71 -8.93 2.09
CA TYR A 318 21.03 -8.05 0.97
C TYR A 318 21.80 -6.82 1.49
N ASP A 319 22.43 -6.10 0.56
CA ASP A 319 23.31 -4.96 0.86
C ASP A 319 24.33 -5.27 1.97
N ALA A 320 24.26 -4.60 3.12
CA ALA A 320 25.20 -4.77 4.25
C ALA A 320 24.52 -5.32 5.53
N TYR A 321 23.36 -5.97 5.40
CA TYR A 321 22.62 -6.54 6.55
C TYR A 321 23.33 -7.71 7.23
N ASP A 322 24.24 -8.37 6.52
CA ASP A 322 25.11 -9.45 7.00
C ASP A 322 26.20 -8.97 7.98
N GLN A 323 26.60 -7.70 7.88
CA GLN A 323 27.69 -7.10 8.67
C GLN A 323 27.21 -6.34 9.93
N VAL A 324 25.88 -6.25 10.12
CA VAL A 324 25.24 -5.58 11.26
C VAL A 324 24.57 -6.57 12.20
N GLU A 325 24.69 -6.29 13.49
CA GLU A 325 24.16 -7.10 14.57
C GLU A 325 22.83 -6.51 15.06
N PHE A 326 21.76 -7.27 14.88
CA PHE A 326 20.41 -6.94 15.36
C PHE A 326 19.63 -8.21 15.62
N ASP A 327 18.62 -8.10 16.47
CA ASP A 327 17.72 -9.18 16.85
C ASP A 327 16.35 -8.97 16.19
N VAL A 328 15.58 -10.04 16.00
CA VAL A 328 14.26 -9.98 15.35
C VAL A 328 13.18 -10.30 16.39
N PRO A 329 12.21 -9.40 16.65
CA PRO A 329 11.15 -9.68 17.61
C PRO A 329 10.12 -10.64 17.02
N VAL A 330 9.66 -11.58 17.83
CA VAL A 330 8.68 -12.61 17.45
C VAL A 330 7.59 -12.66 18.52
N GLY A 331 6.33 -12.59 18.10
CA GLY A 331 5.17 -12.70 18.97
C GLY A 331 4.86 -14.14 19.34
N VAL A 332 3.91 -14.36 20.24
CA VAL A 332 3.57 -15.71 20.73
C VAL A 332 2.14 -16.08 20.41
N ARG A 333 1.21 -15.14 20.53
CA ARG A 333 -0.24 -15.38 20.48
C ARG A 333 -0.84 -15.03 19.12
N GLY A 334 -0.18 -14.19 18.33
CA GLY A 334 -0.68 -13.76 17.02
C GLY A 334 -1.77 -12.69 17.05
N ASP A 335 -1.98 -12.03 18.19
CA ASP A 335 -2.95 -10.94 18.35
C ASP A 335 -2.39 -9.58 17.90
N CYS A 336 -3.28 -8.58 17.82
CA CYS A 336 -2.91 -7.21 17.48
C CYS A 336 -1.86 -6.62 18.45
N TYR A 337 -1.92 -7.00 19.73
CA TYR A 337 -1.00 -6.51 20.76
C TYR A 337 0.44 -7.01 20.55
N ASP A 338 0.63 -8.31 20.28
CA ASP A 338 1.95 -8.86 19.99
C ASP A 338 2.56 -8.21 18.73
N ARG A 339 1.75 -7.88 17.72
CA ARG A 339 2.21 -7.14 16.52
C ARG A 339 2.62 -5.71 16.83
N TYR A 340 1.91 -5.04 17.75
CA TYR A 340 2.30 -3.72 18.23
C TYR A 340 3.66 -3.78 18.94
N LEU A 341 3.86 -4.73 19.85
CA LEU A 341 5.14 -4.93 20.54
C LEU A 341 6.28 -5.26 19.56
N CYS A 342 6.02 -6.08 18.53
CA CYS A 342 7.01 -6.34 17.49
C CYS A 342 7.47 -5.06 16.79
N ARG A 343 6.56 -4.13 16.48
CA ARG A 343 6.92 -2.82 15.89
C ARG A 343 7.70 -1.93 16.84
N MET A 344 7.33 -1.93 18.14
CA MET A 344 8.06 -1.18 19.16
C MET A 344 9.51 -1.66 19.29
N GLU A 345 9.71 -2.97 19.31
CA GLU A 345 11.06 -3.55 19.31
C GLU A 345 11.81 -3.33 17.99
N GLU A 346 11.12 -3.36 16.84
CA GLU A 346 11.73 -3.02 15.55
C GLU A 346 12.27 -1.58 15.51
N PHE A 347 11.68 -0.61 16.22
CA PHE A 347 12.29 0.72 16.39
C PHE A 347 13.65 0.65 17.08
N ARG A 348 13.73 -0.08 18.19
CA ARG A 348 14.96 -0.23 18.98
C ARG A 348 16.06 -0.92 18.17
N GLN A 349 15.70 -1.95 17.42
CA GLN A 349 16.63 -2.66 16.54
C GLN A 349 17.06 -1.79 15.35
N SER A 350 16.16 -1.00 14.78
CA SER A 350 16.49 -0.04 13.71
C SER A 350 17.50 1.01 14.21
N LEU A 351 17.29 1.56 15.42
CA LEU A 351 18.24 2.48 16.05
C LEU A 351 19.61 1.82 16.26
N ARG A 352 19.64 0.58 16.75
CA ARG A 352 20.87 -0.19 16.92
C ARG A 352 21.64 -0.36 15.60
N ILE A 353 20.93 -0.64 14.50
CA ILE A 353 21.54 -0.73 13.17
C ILE A 353 22.08 0.64 12.73
N ILE A 354 21.31 1.72 12.91
CA ILE A 354 21.76 3.08 12.58
C ILE A 354 23.07 3.43 13.30
N HIS A 355 23.17 3.19 14.61
CA HIS A 355 24.42 3.42 15.36
C HIS A 355 25.60 2.61 14.81
N GLN A 356 25.38 1.36 14.41
CA GLN A 356 26.44 0.53 13.82
C GLN A 356 26.85 1.01 12.43
N CYS A 357 25.90 1.41 11.60
CA CYS A 357 26.15 1.96 10.27
C CYS A 357 26.95 3.27 10.34
N LEU A 358 26.65 4.14 11.31
CA LEU A 358 27.40 5.38 11.53
C LEU A 358 28.87 5.10 11.91
N ASN A 359 29.10 4.12 12.80
CA ASN A 359 30.45 3.77 13.25
C ASN A 359 31.28 3.03 12.20
N LYS A 360 30.64 2.25 11.31
CA LYS A 360 31.31 1.39 10.32
C LYS A 360 31.31 1.96 8.90
N MET A 361 30.85 3.19 8.70
CA MET A 361 30.70 3.78 7.36
C MET A 361 32.05 3.87 6.60
N PRO A 362 32.24 3.13 5.49
CA PRO A 362 33.49 3.17 4.74
C PRO A 362 33.56 4.41 3.83
N ALA A 363 34.78 4.85 3.54
CA ALA A 363 35.04 5.78 2.44
C ALA A 363 35.00 5.04 1.10
N GLY A 364 34.60 5.71 0.02
CA GLY A 364 34.59 5.10 -1.31
C GLY A 364 33.59 5.74 -2.27
N PRO A 365 33.47 5.23 -3.50
CA PRO A 365 32.45 5.67 -4.45
C PRO A 365 31.05 5.21 -4.01
N VAL A 366 30.03 6.02 -4.31
CA VAL A 366 28.60 5.72 -4.02
C VAL A 366 27.84 5.15 -5.22
N ARG A 367 28.52 5.01 -6.36
CA ARG A 367 27.98 4.50 -7.62
C ARG A 367 28.96 3.53 -8.23
N VAL A 368 28.43 2.56 -8.97
CA VAL A 368 29.23 1.66 -9.80
C VAL A 368 30.06 2.49 -10.79
N GLU A 369 31.34 2.16 -10.95
CA GLU A 369 32.28 2.90 -11.80
C GLU A 369 32.04 2.71 -13.32
N ASP A 370 31.18 1.78 -13.71
CA ASP A 370 30.78 1.59 -15.10
C ASP A 370 29.79 2.68 -15.57
N TYR A 371 30.30 3.59 -16.39
CA TYR A 371 29.53 4.69 -16.99
C TYR A 371 28.50 4.26 -18.03
N LYS A 372 28.43 2.97 -18.37
CA LYS A 372 27.34 2.43 -19.21
C LYS A 372 26.05 2.24 -18.45
N ILE A 373 26.11 2.23 -17.12
CA ILE A 373 24.97 1.96 -16.24
C ILE A 373 24.72 3.18 -15.35
N SER A 374 25.76 3.64 -14.65
CA SER A 374 25.68 4.81 -13.78
C SER A 374 26.13 6.07 -14.55
N PRO A 375 25.49 7.23 -14.35
CA PRO A 375 25.93 8.44 -15.05
C PRO A 375 27.25 8.97 -14.46
N PRO A 376 28.19 9.44 -15.31
CA PRO A 376 29.47 9.96 -14.85
C PRO A 376 29.32 11.26 -14.04
N PRO A 377 30.33 11.62 -13.22
CA PRO A 377 30.33 12.87 -12.48
C PRO A 377 30.33 14.08 -13.43
N ARG A 378 29.68 15.19 -13.02
CA ARG A 378 29.52 16.37 -13.89
C ARG A 378 30.84 17.02 -14.30
N ALA A 379 31.89 16.90 -13.47
CA ALA A 379 33.23 17.36 -13.81
C ALA A 379 33.79 16.57 -15.01
N ALA A 380 33.84 15.24 -14.89
CA ALA A 380 34.32 14.37 -15.97
C ALA A 380 33.48 14.48 -17.25
N MET A 381 32.16 14.62 -17.14
CA MET A 381 31.26 14.81 -18.29
C MET A 381 31.57 16.07 -19.11
N LYS A 382 32.09 17.14 -18.47
CA LYS A 382 32.40 18.41 -19.16
C LYS A 382 33.80 18.40 -19.80
N GLU A 383 34.69 17.54 -19.33
CA GLU A 383 36.09 17.49 -19.79
C GLU A 383 36.33 16.32 -20.76
N ASN A 384 35.80 15.12 -20.45
CA ASN A 384 35.99 13.92 -21.25
C ASN A 384 34.81 13.71 -22.23
N MET A 385 35.15 13.53 -23.51
CA MET A 385 34.20 13.19 -24.57
C MET A 385 33.44 11.88 -24.32
N GLU A 386 34.10 10.85 -23.79
CA GLU A 386 33.48 9.53 -23.54
C GLU A 386 32.40 9.64 -22.45
N ALA A 387 32.70 10.37 -21.38
CA ALA A 387 31.76 10.64 -20.30
C ALA A 387 30.54 11.43 -20.81
N LEU A 388 30.74 12.38 -21.73
CA LEU A 388 29.65 13.11 -22.37
C LEU A 388 28.77 12.19 -23.23
N ILE A 389 29.37 11.29 -24.02
CA ILE A 389 28.65 10.31 -24.84
C ILE A 389 27.80 9.41 -23.94
N HIS A 390 28.38 8.85 -22.88
CA HIS A 390 27.67 7.99 -21.94
C HIS A 390 26.52 8.72 -21.23
N HIS A 391 26.76 9.95 -20.76
CA HIS A 391 25.71 10.77 -20.18
C HIS A 391 24.55 10.99 -21.17
N PHE A 392 24.86 11.36 -22.42
CA PHE A 392 23.84 11.60 -23.44
C PHE A 392 23.01 10.35 -23.73
N LEU A 393 23.65 9.18 -23.90
CA LEU A 393 22.95 7.93 -24.19
C LEU A 393 22.10 7.45 -23.00
N LEU A 394 22.61 7.52 -21.77
CA LEU A 394 21.89 7.09 -20.57
C LEU A 394 20.59 7.86 -20.34
N TYR A 395 20.58 9.18 -20.60
CA TYR A 395 19.39 10.00 -20.36
C TYR A 395 18.43 10.07 -21.55
N THR A 396 18.89 9.77 -22.78
CA THR A 396 18.02 9.75 -23.96
C THR A 396 17.41 8.38 -24.22
N LYS A 397 18.26 7.35 -24.25
CA LYS A 397 17.88 5.96 -24.51
C LYS A 397 17.68 5.18 -23.22
N GLY A 398 18.66 5.23 -22.32
CA GLY A 398 18.75 4.35 -21.15
C GLY A 398 19.82 3.29 -21.33
N TYR A 399 20.06 2.51 -20.28
CA TYR A 399 20.91 1.32 -20.36
C TYR A 399 20.07 0.11 -20.76
N THR A 400 20.68 -0.80 -21.53
CA THR A 400 20.07 -2.09 -21.89
C THR A 400 20.27 -3.07 -20.75
N VAL A 401 19.21 -3.80 -20.39
CA VAL A 401 19.27 -4.86 -19.39
C VAL A 401 19.26 -6.19 -20.13
N PRO A 402 20.13 -7.17 -19.78
CA PRO A 402 20.12 -8.49 -20.41
C PRO A 402 18.73 -9.13 -20.40
N PRO A 403 18.38 -9.94 -21.43
CA PRO A 403 17.11 -10.65 -21.44
C PRO A 403 17.09 -11.69 -20.32
N GLY A 404 16.01 -11.72 -19.54
CA GLY A 404 15.88 -12.57 -18.38
C GLY A 404 14.72 -12.17 -17.49
N GLU A 405 14.44 -12.99 -16.49
CA GLU A 405 13.42 -12.74 -15.47
C GLU A 405 14.05 -12.85 -14.09
N THR A 406 13.60 -11.99 -13.17
CA THR A 406 14.04 -12.05 -11.77
C THR A 406 12.89 -11.75 -10.85
N TYR A 407 12.88 -12.45 -9.72
CA TYR A 407 12.14 -12.06 -8.54
C TYR A 407 13.16 -11.69 -7.47
N SER A 408 13.07 -10.46 -6.97
CA SER A 408 13.81 -10.01 -5.80
C SER A 408 12.83 -9.51 -4.76
N ALA A 409 13.05 -9.91 -3.53
CA ALA A 409 12.26 -9.49 -2.39
C ALA A 409 13.16 -8.88 -1.33
N ILE A 410 12.61 -7.89 -0.62
CA ILE A 410 13.24 -7.27 0.54
C ILE A 410 12.26 -7.30 1.71
N GLU A 411 12.80 -7.12 2.91
CA GLU A 411 11.97 -6.88 4.09
C GLU A 411 11.59 -5.40 4.16
N ALA A 412 10.51 -5.00 3.50
CA ALA A 412 9.92 -3.69 3.76
C ALA A 412 9.37 -3.64 5.20
N PRO A 413 9.12 -2.45 5.78
CA PRO A 413 8.58 -2.35 7.14
C PRO A 413 7.19 -2.98 7.29
N LYS A 414 6.43 -3.06 6.18
CA LYS A 414 5.13 -3.74 6.10
C LYS A 414 5.27 -5.26 5.98
N GLY A 415 6.37 -5.75 5.42
CA GLY A 415 6.66 -7.16 5.21
C GLY A 415 7.43 -7.43 3.92
N GLU A 416 7.24 -8.61 3.32
CA GLU A 416 7.95 -8.99 2.11
C GLU A 416 7.41 -8.20 0.91
N MET A 417 8.19 -7.20 0.48
CA MET A 417 7.93 -6.50 -0.76
C MET A 417 8.79 -7.11 -1.85
N GLY A 418 8.14 -7.62 -2.89
CA GLY A 418 8.82 -8.24 -4.03
C GLY A 418 8.57 -7.51 -5.34
N VAL A 419 9.54 -7.53 -6.23
CA VAL A 419 9.39 -7.09 -7.61
C VAL A 419 9.81 -8.22 -8.54
N PHE A 420 8.90 -8.61 -9.42
CA PHE A 420 9.12 -9.51 -10.54
C PHE A 420 9.33 -8.68 -11.80
N VAL A 421 10.55 -8.71 -12.36
CA VAL A 421 10.89 -7.97 -13.58
C VAL A 421 11.24 -8.96 -14.69
N VAL A 422 10.64 -8.75 -15.86
CA VAL A 422 10.98 -9.45 -17.11
C VAL A 422 11.62 -8.44 -18.05
N SER A 423 12.81 -8.76 -18.52
CA SER A 423 13.56 -8.00 -19.53
C SER A 423 13.62 -8.79 -20.83
N ASP A 424 13.35 -8.12 -21.95
CA ASP A 424 13.48 -8.65 -23.31
C ASP A 424 14.84 -8.34 -23.97
N GLY A 425 15.78 -7.76 -23.20
CA GLY A 425 17.05 -7.27 -23.73
C GLY A 425 17.03 -5.78 -24.12
N SER A 426 15.88 -5.11 -24.00
CA SER A 426 15.74 -3.70 -24.32
C SER A 426 16.04 -2.76 -23.13
N GLU A 427 15.92 -1.46 -23.37
CA GLU A 427 16.11 -0.38 -22.37
C GLU A 427 14.88 -0.19 -21.47
N ARG A 428 13.79 -0.89 -21.77
CA ARG A 428 12.50 -0.81 -21.07
C ARG A 428 12.18 -2.18 -20.49
N PRO A 429 11.59 -2.25 -19.28
CA PRO A 429 11.13 -3.54 -18.76
C PRO A 429 9.96 -4.02 -19.61
N TYR A 430 10.01 -5.28 -20.03
CA TYR A 430 8.93 -5.91 -20.79
C TYR A 430 7.69 -6.09 -19.90
N ARG A 431 7.91 -6.55 -18.67
CA ARG A 431 6.88 -6.66 -17.65
C ARG A 431 7.48 -6.34 -16.29
N VAL A 432 6.73 -5.61 -15.49
CA VAL A 432 7.00 -5.42 -14.06
C VAL A 432 5.74 -5.85 -13.34
N HIS A 433 5.89 -6.77 -12.39
CA HIS A 433 4.84 -7.13 -11.45
C HIS A 433 5.35 -6.93 -10.03
N ILE A 434 4.52 -6.33 -9.20
CA ILE A 434 4.89 -6.00 -7.83
C ILE A 434 4.11 -6.93 -6.91
N ARG A 435 4.77 -7.45 -5.87
CA ARG A 435 4.11 -8.14 -4.76
C ARG A 435 4.14 -7.20 -3.56
N ALA A 436 2.99 -6.63 -3.24
CA ALA A 436 2.79 -5.77 -2.08
C ALA A 436 2.34 -6.62 -0.89
N PRO A 437 2.95 -6.46 0.29
CA PRO A 437 2.53 -7.17 1.50
C PRO A 437 1.08 -6.82 1.89
N GLY A 438 0.69 -5.55 1.82
CA GLY A 438 -0.65 -5.10 2.20
C GLY A 438 -1.78 -5.71 1.35
N PHE A 439 -1.51 -6.10 0.10
CA PHE A 439 -2.50 -6.80 -0.74
C PHE A 439 -2.83 -8.20 -0.20
N ALA A 440 -1.81 -8.96 0.22
CA ALA A 440 -2.02 -10.27 0.83
C ALA A 440 -2.68 -10.13 2.22
N HIS A 441 -2.26 -9.14 3.01
CA HIS A 441 -2.88 -8.86 4.31
C HIS A 441 -4.37 -8.53 4.19
N LEU A 442 -4.74 -7.66 3.25
CA LEU A 442 -6.14 -7.29 3.01
C LEU A 442 -6.96 -8.43 2.43
N ALA A 443 -6.37 -9.31 1.61
CA ALA A 443 -7.05 -10.52 1.13
C ALA A 443 -7.43 -11.46 2.29
N GLY A 444 -6.61 -11.51 3.35
CA GLY A 444 -6.91 -12.27 4.57
C GLY A 444 -7.85 -11.56 5.54
N PHE A 445 -8.32 -10.34 5.25
CA PHE A 445 -9.12 -9.54 6.18
C PHE A 445 -10.45 -10.20 6.59
N ASP A 446 -11.14 -10.87 5.66
CA ASP A 446 -12.38 -11.60 5.96
C ASP A 446 -12.14 -12.70 6.99
N HIS A 447 -11.05 -13.47 6.85
CA HIS A 447 -10.69 -14.54 7.78
C HIS A 447 -10.35 -13.99 9.17
N VAL A 448 -9.61 -12.88 9.24
CA VAL A 448 -9.14 -12.29 10.51
C VAL A 448 -10.25 -11.52 11.24
N SER A 449 -11.20 -10.91 10.53
CA SER A 449 -12.25 -10.09 11.12
C SER A 449 -13.52 -10.85 11.51
N LYS A 450 -13.66 -12.11 11.06
CA LYS A 450 -14.84 -12.93 11.32
C LYS A 450 -14.99 -13.23 12.82
N GLY A 451 -16.20 -13.02 13.34
CA GLY A 451 -16.52 -13.23 14.75
C GLY A 451 -16.11 -12.08 15.67
N HIS A 452 -15.48 -11.03 15.13
CA HIS A 452 -15.15 -9.81 15.87
C HIS A 452 -16.24 -8.74 15.75
N MET A 453 -16.20 -7.77 16.65
CA MET A 453 -17.10 -6.62 16.62
C MET A 453 -16.65 -5.59 15.58
N LEU A 454 -17.57 -4.72 15.14
CA LEU A 454 -17.26 -3.63 14.20
C LEU A 454 -16.11 -2.73 14.68
N ALA A 455 -16.02 -2.45 15.98
CA ALA A 455 -14.94 -1.63 16.54
C ALA A 455 -13.58 -2.33 16.46
N ASP A 456 -13.55 -3.65 16.51
CA ASP A 456 -12.31 -4.43 16.47
C ASP A 456 -11.77 -4.55 15.04
N ALA A 457 -12.65 -4.52 14.04
CA ALA A 457 -12.24 -4.45 12.63
C ALA A 457 -11.35 -3.22 12.35
N VAL A 458 -11.62 -2.08 12.98
CA VAL A 458 -10.77 -0.88 12.88
C VAL A 458 -9.37 -1.13 13.45
N ALA A 459 -9.28 -1.83 14.59
CA ALA A 459 -7.99 -2.19 15.15
C ALA A 459 -7.23 -3.16 14.24
N VAL A 460 -7.92 -4.15 13.64
CA VAL A 460 -7.32 -5.08 12.68
C VAL A 460 -6.76 -4.34 11.46
N ILE A 461 -7.52 -3.40 10.88
CA ILE A 461 -7.07 -2.55 9.75
C ILE A 461 -5.76 -1.83 10.11
N GLY A 462 -5.71 -1.17 11.27
CA GLY A 462 -4.52 -0.46 11.72
C GLY A 462 -3.32 -1.38 11.93
N THR A 463 -3.53 -2.59 12.47
CA THR A 463 -2.42 -3.55 12.68
C THR A 463 -1.90 -4.19 11.40
N MET A 464 -2.69 -4.25 10.33
CA MET A 464 -2.23 -4.70 9.00
C MET A 464 -1.42 -3.63 8.27
N ASP A 465 -1.43 -2.38 8.77
CA ASP A 465 -0.66 -1.26 8.24
C ASP A 465 -0.89 -1.03 6.73
N LEU A 466 -2.15 -0.88 6.35
CA LEU A 466 -2.57 -0.80 4.95
C LEU A 466 -2.31 0.59 4.36
N VAL A 467 -1.51 0.63 3.30
CA VAL A 467 -1.35 1.82 2.45
C VAL A 467 -1.90 1.50 1.07
N PHE A 468 -3.00 2.16 0.69
CA PHE A 468 -3.72 1.78 -0.54
C PHE A 468 -2.95 2.04 -1.84
N GLY A 469 -1.87 2.83 -1.81
CA GLY A 469 -0.99 3.00 -2.96
C GLY A 469 -0.23 1.72 -3.35
N GLU A 470 0.07 0.83 -2.40
CA GLU A 470 0.65 -0.48 -2.70
C GLU A 470 -0.40 -1.57 -2.94
N VAL A 471 -1.61 -1.43 -2.38
CA VAL A 471 -2.70 -2.38 -2.64
C VAL A 471 -3.20 -2.22 -4.09
N ASP A 472 -3.49 -0.98 -4.48
CA ASP A 472 -4.07 -0.61 -5.77
C ASP A 472 -2.98 -0.15 -6.76
N ARG A 473 -2.42 -1.07 -7.54
CA ARG A 473 -1.26 -0.80 -8.41
C ARG A 473 -1.60 -0.75 -9.88
#